data_AF-A0A8C3A5U5-F1
#
_entry.id   AF-A0A8C3A5U5-F1
#
_cell.length_a   1.000
_cell.length_b   1.000
_cell.length_c   1.000
_cell.angle_alpha   90.00
_cell.angle_beta   90.00
_cell.angle_gamma   90.00
#
_symmetry.space_group_name_H-M   'P 1'
#
loop_
_entity.id
_entity.type
_entity.pdbx_description
1 polymer ?
#
loop_
_entity_poly.entity_id
_entity_poly.type
_entity_poly.pdbx_seq_one_letter_code
_entity_poly.pdbx_strand_id
1 'polypeptide(L)'
;LDFPITGSSQAPQLIPQQYGIGPPINQDQPTEEDLVWTKQLIEMLNTCELFNDEVELQHREKVVKQLESLFEEWIMEICEKLNLPDYVTEKVRVKFLPFGSYHLGVDSKGADIDALCVGTRFVERKDFFTSFFEKLKAQKEVKNIWAIQHAFVPIIKMSYDGIEIDLVFARLLRESVPDILDLQNNSWLKEIDKESILSLNYLSSTLVIKFFKVYSLW
;
A
#
# COMPACT_ATOMS: atom_id res chain seq x y z
N LEU A 1 -33.09 6.53 59.37
CA LEU A 1 -33.80 6.50 58.07
C LEU A 1 -32.72 6.41 57.01
N ASP A 2 -32.31 5.19 56.72
CA ASP A 2 -31.26 4.85 55.77
C ASP A 2 -31.79 4.97 54.34
N PHE A 3 -31.13 5.78 53.53
CA PHE A 3 -31.35 5.84 52.09
C PHE A 3 -30.36 4.87 51.41
N PRO A 4 -30.82 3.87 50.64
CA PRO A 4 -29.91 3.04 49.87
C PRO A 4 -29.41 3.79 48.64
N ILE A 5 -28.08 3.86 48.52
CA ILE A 5 -27.37 4.12 47.28
C ILE A 5 -27.42 2.83 46.46
N THR A 6 -28.03 2.86 45.28
CA THR A 6 -27.74 1.89 44.22
C THR A 6 -27.43 2.64 42.94
N GLY A 7 -26.14 2.89 42.74
CA GLY A 7 -25.59 3.13 41.42
C GLY A 7 -25.61 1.82 40.63
N SER A 8 -26.21 1.84 39.44
CA SER A 8 -25.93 0.85 38.41
C SER A 8 -25.14 1.56 37.32
N SER A 9 -23.81 1.45 37.39
CA SER A 9 -22.93 1.79 36.28
C SER A 9 -23.22 0.80 35.16
N GLN A 10 -23.97 1.24 34.15
CA GLN A 10 -24.10 0.49 32.90
C GLN A 10 -22.73 0.50 32.22
N ALA A 11 -22.13 -0.70 32.11
CA ALA A 11 -20.96 -0.89 31.26
C ALA A 11 -21.33 -0.50 29.81
N PRO A 12 -20.45 0.20 29.07
CA PRO A 12 -20.72 0.52 27.67
C PRO A 12 -20.95 -0.77 26.89
N GLN A 13 -22.14 -0.91 26.31
CA GLN A 13 -22.44 -2.02 25.42
C GLN A 13 -21.56 -1.90 24.18
N LEU A 14 -20.65 -2.85 23.99
CA LEU A 14 -19.89 -3.02 22.76
C LEU A 14 -20.90 -3.34 21.64
N ILE A 15 -21.15 -2.37 20.76
CA ILE A 15 -21.94 -2.60 19.55
C ILE A 15 -21.17 -3.64 18.72
N PRO A 16 -21.73 -4.83 18.41
CA PRO A 16 -21.07 -5.80 17.55
C PRO A 16 -20.78 -5.14 16.19
N GLN A 17 -19.51 -5.16 15.79
CA GLN A 17 -19.07 -4.55 14.54
C GLN A 17 -19.70 -5.33 13.36
N GLN A 18 -20.71 -4.74 12.72
CA GLN A 18 -21.35 -5.31 11.53
C GLN A 18 -20.52 -4.97 10.29
N TYR A 19 -20.21 -6.00 9.49
CA TYR A 19 -19.50 -5.85 8.22
C TYR A 19 -20.44 -6.10 7.05
N GLY A 20 -20.41 -5.20 6.05
CA GLY A 20 -21.29 -5.27 4.89
C GLY A 20 -22.66 -4.62 5.11
N ILE A 21 -23.47 -4.61 4.06
CA ILE A 21 -24.77 -3.89 4.01
C ILE A 21 -25.86 -4.67 4.78
N GLY A 22 -25.70 -5.98 4.96
CA GLY A 22 -26.66 -6.87 5.62
C GLY A 22 -26.08 -7.60 6.84
N PRO A 23 -26.93 -8.30 7.61
CA PRO A 23 -26.46 -9.17 8.68
C PRO A 23 -25.70 -10.39 8.11
N PRO A 24 -24.82 -11.02 8.90
CA PRO A 24 -24.15 -12.25 8.49
C PRO A 24 -25.15 -13.38 8.25
N ILE A 25 -24.88 -14.21 7.25
CA ILE A 25 -25.72 -15.36 6.90
C ILE A 25 -25.58 -16.48 7.94
N ASN A 26 -24.35 -16.70 8.43
CA ASN A 26 -24.04 -17.64 9.49
C ASN A 26 -22.88 -17.07 10.35
N GLN A 27 -22.94 -17.30 11.66
CA GLN A 27 -21.89 -16.96 12.63
C GLN A 27 -21.30 -18.20 13.33
N ASP A 28 -21.71 -19.39 12.91
CA ASP A 28 -21.18 -20.65 13.40
C ASP A 28 -19.66 -20.72 13.16
N GLN A 29 -18.95 -21.23 14.15
CA GLN A 29 -17.52 -21.50 14.06
C GLN A 29 -17.24 -22.73 13.20
N PRO A 30 -16.05 -22.84 12.57
CA PRO A 30 -15.69 -24.03 11.81
C PRO A 30 -15.75 -25.28 12.68
N THR A 31 -16.22 -26.38 12.10
CA THR A 31 -16.24 -27.69 12.74
C THR A 31 -14.84 -28.32 12.73
N GLU A 32 -14.63 -29.37 13.53
CA GLU A 32 -13.40 -30.16 13.50
C GLU A 32 -13.10 -30.73 12.09
N GLU A 33 -14.13 -31.10 11.33
CA GLU A 33 -13.99 -31.58 9.95
C GLU A 33 -13.52 -30.46 9.01
N ASP A 34 -14.07 -29.24 9.14
CA ASP A 34 -13.64 -28.07 8.38
C ASP A 34 -12.16 -27.73 8.65
N LEU A 35 -11.71 -27.88 9.90
CA LEU A 35 -10.30 -27.67 10.27
C LEU A 35 -9.39 -28.73 9.63
N VAL A 36 -9.83 -29.98 9.53
CA VAL A 36 -9.08 -31.04 8.82
C VAL A 36 -8.99 -30.72 7.33
N TRP A 37 -10.09 -30.35 6.68
CA TRP A 37 -10.07 -29.97 5.26
C TRP A 37 -9.25 -28.72 5.00
N THR A 38 -9.28 -27.74 5.89
CA THR A 38 -8.45 -26.53 5.81
C THR A 38 -6.96 -26.90 5.84
N LYS A 39 -6.55 -27.83 6.71
CA LYS A 39 -5.16 -28.33 6.75
C LYS A 39 -4.76 -29.03 5.45
N GLN A 40 -5.63 -29.89 4.92
CA GLN A 40 -5.39 -30.59 3.65
C GLN A 40 -5.29 -29.61 2.46
N LEU A 41 -6.12 -28.57 2.45
CA LEU A 41 -6.04 -27.50 1.46
C LEU A 41 -4.68 -26.79 1.54
N ILE A 42 -4.24 -26.40 2.73
CA ILE A 42 -2.94 -25.75 2.93
C ILE A 42 -1.79 -26.66 2.46
N GLU A 43 -1.83 -27.95 2.75
CA GLU A 43 -0.81 -28.93 2.32
C GLU A 43 -0.77 -29.07 0.80
N MET A 44 -1.93 -29.11 0.13
CA MET A 44 -2.01 -29.11 -1.33
C MET A 44 -1.44 -27.82 -1.91
N LEU A 45 -1.79 -26.66 -1.36
CA LEU A 45 -1.27 -25.36 -1.83
C LEU A 45 0.26 -25.26 -1.67
N ASN A 46 0.81 -25.81 -0.58
CA ASN A 46 2.26 -25.93 -0.39
C ASN A 46 2.90 -26.82 -1.45
N THR A 47 2.26 -27.94 -1.79
CA THR A 47 2.74 -28.88 -2.83
C THR A 47 2.76 -28.23 -4.22
N CYS A 48 1.87 -27.26 -4.46
CA CYS A 48 1.84 -26.47 -5.69
C CYS A 48 2.88 -25.32 -5.72
N GLU A 49 3.75 -25.20 -4.70
CA GLU A 49 4.78 -24.15 -4.59
C GLU A 49 4.23 -22.72 -4.73
N LEU A 50 3.00 -22.51 -4.24
CA LEU A 50 2.29 -21.22 -4.39
C LEU A 50 2.78 -20.15 -3.42
N PHE A 51 3.39 -20.54 -2.31
CA PHE A 51 3.89 -19.62 -1.29
C PHE A 51 5.35 -19.25 -1.55
N ASN A 52 5.68 -17.98 -1.32
CA ASN A 52 7.07 -17.52 -1.35
C ASN A 52 7.84 -18.15 -0.18
N ASP A 53 9.08 -18.54 -0.44
CA ASP A 53 10.00 -18.95 0.62
C ASP A 53 10.55 -17.72 1.36
N GLU A 54 11.15 -17.94 2.53
CA GLU A 54 11.67 -16.85 3.37
C GLU A 54 12.76 -16.03 2.66
N VAL A 55 13.52 -16.66 1.75
CA VAL A 55 14.58 -16.01 0.98
C VAL A 55 13.97 -15.05 -0.05
N GLU A 56 12.93 -15.49 -0.77
CA GLU A 56 12.19 -14.67 -1.73
C GLU A 56 11.47 -13.51 -1.04
N LEU A 57 10.88 -13.74 0.14
CA LEU A 57 10.27 -12.67 0.96
C LEU A 57 11.30 -11.62 1.38
N GLN A 58 12.46 -12.04 1.89
CA GLN A 58 13.54 -11.12 2.27
C GLN A 58 14.10 -10.35 1.06
N HIS A 59 14.20 -11.01 -0.09
CA HIS A 59 14.63 -10.39 -1.35
C HIS A 59 13.65 -9.30 -1.80
N ARG A 60 12.35 -9.60 -1.80
CA ARG A 60 11.29 -8.63 -2.13
C ARG A 60 11.27 -7.45 -1.17
N GLU A 61 11.39 -7.69 0.14
CA GLU A 61 11.45 -6.62 1.14
C GLU A 61 12.66 -5.70 0.91
N LYS A 62 13.81 -6.28 0.56
CA LYS A 62 15.02 -5.52 0.21
C LYS A 62 14.80 -4.66 -1.03
N VAL A 63 14.20 -5.22 -2.09
CA VAL A 63 13.90 -4.46 -3.33
C VAL A 63 12.96 -3.28 -3.02
N VAL A 64 11.91 -3.50 -2.23
CA VAL A 64 10.99 -2.43 -1.81
C VAL A 64 11.73 -1.31 -1.08
N LYS A 65 12.59 -1.64 -0.10
CA LYS A 65 13.37 -0.65 0.65
C LYS A 65 14.34 0.13 -0.25
N GLN A 66 14.95 -0.52 -1.23
CA GLN A 66 15.84 0.15 -2.18
C GLN A 66 15.09 1.12 -3.08
N LEU A 67 13.91 0.73 -3.57
CA LEU A 67 13.06 1.60 -4.38
C LEU A 67 12.52 2.79 -3.58
N GLU A 68 12.15 2.57 -2.31
CA GLU A 68 11.77 3.64 -1.39
C GLU A 68 12.91 4.65 -1.20
N SER A 69 14.14 4.18 -0.93
CA SER A 69 15.33 5.03 -0.82
C SER A 69 15.59 5.83 -2.08
N LEU A 70 15.50 5.21 -3.26
CA LEU A 70 15.69 5.89 -4.54
C LEU A 70 14.64 6.98 -4.78
N PHE A 71 13.40 6.73 -4.36
CA PHE A 71 12.32 7.69 -4.44
C PHE A 71 12.54 8.87 -3.50
N GLU A 72 12.93 8.62 -2.24
CA GLU A 72 13.27 9.68 -1.28
C GLU A 72 14.43 10.55 -1.77
N GLU A 73 15.53 9.94 -2.21
CA GLU A 73 16.69 10.64 -2.78
C GLU A 73 16.28 11.52 -3.96
N TRP A 74 15.48 10.99 -4.88
CA TRP A 74 15.01 11.75 -6.03
C TRP A 74 14.21 12.99 -5.64
N ILE A 75 13.34 12.88 -4.63
CA ILE A 75 12.56 14.02 -4.15
C ILE A 75 13.48 15.08 -3.55
N MET A 76 14.53 14.69 -2.83
CA MET A 76 15.52 15.61 -2.30
C MET A 76 16.29 16.31 -3.42
N GLU A 77 16.71 15.60 -4.48
CA GLU A 77 17.34 16.18 -5.66
C GLU A 77 16.42 17.21 -6.37
N ILE A 78 15.10 16.98 -6.39
CA ILE A 78 14.13 17.95 -6.91
C ILE A 78 14.04 19.18 -6.01
N CYS A 79 13.99 19.00 -4.68
CA CYS A 79 13.96 20.12 -3.72
C CYS A 79 15.21 21.01 -3.87
N GLU A 80 16.38 20.41 -4.03
CA GLU A 80 17.64 21.10 -4.28
C GLU A 80 17.63 21.88 -5.61
N LYS A 81 17.17 21.26 -6.71
CA LYS A 81 17.05 21.93 -8.02
C LYS A 81 16.11 23.14 -7.99
N LEU A 82 15.09 23.10 -7.15
CA LEU A 82 14.15 24.20 -6.94
C LEU A 82 14.68 25.28 -5.98
N ASN A 83 15.88 25.11 -5.42
CA ASN A 83 16.47 25.98 -4.40
C ASN A 83 15.50 26.23 -3.23
N LEU A 84 14.82 25.18 -2.76
CA LEU A 84 13.93 25.29 -1.60
C LEU A 84 14.76 25.57 -0.33
N PRO A 85 14.30 26.48 0.55
CA PRO A 85 14.99 26.73 1.81
C PRO A 85 15.10 25.47 2.68
N ASP A 86 16.20 25.34 3.43
CA ASP A 86 16.46 24.18 4.31
C ASP A 86 15.28 23.87 5.25
N TYR A 87 14.65 24.91 5.82
CA TYR A 87 13.50 24.75 6.73
C TYR A 87 12.27 24.10 6.09
N VAL A 88 12.16 24.15 4.75
CA VAL A 88 11.11 23.47 3.97
C VAL A 88 11.56 22.05 3.68
N THR A 89 12.78 21.89 3.15
CA THR A 89 13.35 20.60 2.74
C THR A 89 13.45 19.61 3.91
N GLU A 90 13.82 20.07 5.11
CA GLU A 90 13.84 19.26 6.34
C GLU A 90 12.46 18.67 6.72
N LYS A 91 11.38 19.30 6.29
CA LYS A 91 9.99 18.90 6.58
C LYS A 91 9.36 18.11 5.45
N VAL A 92 10.02 18.00 4.30
CA VAL A 92 9.53 17.18 3.20
C VAL A 92 9.48 15.73 3.67
N ARG A 93 8.29 15.13 3.54
CA ARG A 93 8.05 13.70 3.72
C ARG A 93 7.37 13.20 2.48
N VAL A 94 7.73 12.01 2.05
CA VAL A 94 7.11 11.30 0.93
C VAL A 94 6.79 9.88 1.36
N LYS A 95 6.05 9.14 0.53
CA LYS A 95 5.73 7.75 0.82
C LYS A 95 5.88 6.86 -0.38
N PHE A 96 6.50 5.71 -0.18
CA PHE A 96 6.48 4.58 -1.08
C PHE A 96 5.54 3.52 -0.49
N LEU A 97 4.43 3.24 -1.16
CA LEU A 97 3.38 2.38 -0.63
C LEU A 97 3.20 1.17 -1.54
N PRO A 98 3.79 0.00 -1.21
CA PRO A 98 3.45 -1.24 -1.87
C PRO A 98 1.96 -1.53 -1.69
N PHE A 99 1.34 -2.06 -2.73
CA PHE A 99 -0.05 -2.48 -2.71
C PHE A 99 -0.23 -3.80 -3.47
N GLY A 100 -1.46 -4.11 -3.85
CA GLY A 100 -1.79 -5.34 -4.56
C GLY A 100 -1.62 -6.58 -3.70
N SER A 101 -1.39 -7.70 -4.39
CA SER A 101 -1.22 -9.04 -3.80
C SER A 101 -0.05 -9.09 -2.82
N TYR A 102 1.05 -8.39 -3.12
CA TYR A 102 2.24 -8.27 -2.28
C TYR A 102 1.92 -7.66 -0.91
N HIS A 103 1.26 -6.49 -0.90
CA HIS A 103 0.89 -5.85 0.36
C HIS A 103 -0.14 -6.68 1.16
N LEU A 104 -0.98 -7.42 0.46
CA LEU A 104 -1.94 -8.33 1.07
C LEU A 104 -1.30 -9.63 1.54
N GLY A 105 -0.04 -9.94 1.20
CA GLY A 105 0.64 -11.19 1.55
C GLY A 105 -0.08 -12.43 1.03
N VAL A 106 -0.60 -12.34 -0.19
CA VAL A 106 -1.26 -13.43 -0.94
C VAL A 106 -0.67 -13.57 -2.35
N ASP A 107 0.43 -12.87 -2.62
CA ASP A 107 1.21 -12.96 -3.83
C ASP A 107 1.89 -14.32 -3.94
N SER A 108 1.83 -14.89 -5.14
CA SER A 108 2.55 -16.11 -5.47
C SER A 108 3.99 -15.83 -5.88
N LYS A 109 4.78 -16.90 -5.94
CA LYS A 109 6.14 -16.89 -6.46
C LYS A 109 6.19 -16.25 -7.84
N GLY A 110 7.09 -15.28 -8.01
CA GLY A 110 7.25 -14.55 -9.28
C GLY A 110 6.14 -13.55 -9.62
N ALA A 111 5.19 -13.26 -8.72
CA ALA A 111 4.26 -12.15 -8.88
C ALA A 111 4.97 -10.79 -8.96
N ASP A 112 4.30 -9.79 -9.51
CA ASP A 112 4.75 -8.41 -9.53
C ASP A 112 4.62 -7.73 -8.16
N ILE A 113 5.38 -6.66 -7.96
CA ILE A 113 5.18 -5.71 -6.86
C ILE A 113 4.60 -4.44 -7.44
N ASP A 114 3.33 -4.21 -7.12
CA ASP A 114 2.69 -2.93 -7.34
C ASP A 114 3.08 -1.94 -6.23
N ALA A 115 3.49 -0.72 -6.58
CA ALA A 115 3.76 0.32 -5.60
C ALA A 115 3.33 1.71 -6.04
N LEU A 116 2.84 2.48 -5.08
CA LEU A 116 2.41 3.86 -5.23
C LEU A 116 3.46 4.80 -4.63
N CYS A 117 4.03 5.63 -5.48
CA CYS A 117 4.90 6.73 -5.12
C CYS A 117 4.05 7.96 -4.82
N VAL A 118 4.03 8.42 -3.57
CA VAL A 118 3.29 9.60 -3.13
C VAL A 118 4.24 10.77 -2.92
N GLY A 119 4.23 11.73 -3.85
CA GLY A 119 5.04 12.94 -3.81
C GLY A 119 4.30 14.16 -3.25
N THR A 120 5.06 15.23 -3.01
CA THR A 120 4.56 16.52 -2.53
C THR A 120 4.21 17.46 -3.69
N ARG A 121 3.71 18.66 -3.37
CA ARG A 121 3.32 19.69 -4.36
C ARG A 121 4.48 20.18 -5.22
N PHE A 122 5.71 19.97 -4.76
CA PHE A 122 6.93 20.42 -5.42
C PHE A 122 7.28 19.58 -6.65
N VAL A 123 6.72 18.38 -6.75
CA VAL A 123 7.07 17.40 -7.78
C VAL A 123 5.93 17.30 -8.78
N GLU A 124 6.23 17.40 -10.07
CA GLU A 124 5.24 17.20 -11.11
C GLU A 124 5.23 15.75 -11.60
N ARG A 125 4.07 15.30 -12.11
CA ARG A 125 3.95 13.98 -12.74
C ARG A 125 4.95 13.82 -13.90
N LYS A 126 5.21 14.92 -14.63
CA LYS A 126 6.22 14.94 -15.70
C LYS A 126 7.61 14.60 -15.16
N ASP A 127 7.97 15.08 -13.96
CA ASP A 127 9.28 14.80 -13.36
C ASP A 127 9.44 13.33 -13.00
N PHE A 128 8.35 12.68 -12.56
CA PHE A 128 8.30 11.24 -12.30
C PHE A 128 8.58 10.43 -13.58
N PHE A 129 7.98 10.78 -14.70
CA PHE A 129 8.19 10.08 -15.97
C PHE A 129 9.44 10.50 -16.74
N THR A 130 10.23 11.44 -16.22
CA THR A 130 11.46 11.93 -16.85
C THR A 130 12.64 11.73 -15.92
N SER A 131 12.82 12.61 -14.94
CA SER A 131 13.97 12.56 -14.04
C SER A 131 14.03 11.32 -13.16
N PHE A 132 12.90 10.87 -12.57
CA PHE A 132 12.89 9.64 -11.78
C PHE A 132 13.07 8.41 -12.65
N PHE A 133 12.42 8.38 -13.82
CA PHE A 133 12.61 7.33 -14.82
C PHE A 133 14.09 7.16 -15.20
N GLU A 134 14.80 8.25 -15.47
CA GLU A 134 16.25 8.20 -15.77
C GLU A 134 17.08 7.77 -14.55
N LYS A 135 16.72 8.18 -13.33
CA LYS A 135 17.40 7.73 -12.10
C LYS A 135 17.23 6.22 -11.89
N LEU A 136 16.03 5.67 -12.14
CA LEU A 136 15.76 4.23 -12.09
C LEU A 136 16.56 3.49 -13.17
N LYS A 137 16.53 3.98 -14.41
CA LYS A 137 17.26 3.40 -15.54
C LYS A 137 18.78 3.37 -15.34
N ALA A 138 19.32 4.27 -14.53
CA ALA A 138 20.75 4.30 -14.19
C ALA A 138 21.17 3.22 -13.16
N GLN A 139 20.22 2.58 -12.47
CA GLN A 139 20.53 1.52 -11.51
C GLN A 139 20.95 0.24 -12.23
N LYS A 140 21.97 -0.45 -11.71
CA LYS A 140 22.48 -1.71 -12.30
C LYS A 140 21.49 -2.87 -12.16
N GLU A 141 20.61 -2.78 -11.16
CA GLU A 141 19.58 -3.75 -10.83
C GLU A 141 18.40 -3.68 -11.81
N VAL A 142 18.22 -2.56 -12.51
CA VAL A 142 17.07 -2.30 -13.38
C VAL A 142 17.29 -2.89 -14.78
N LYS A 143 16.29 -3.62 -15.25
CA LYS A 143 16.18 -4.17 -16.61
C LYS A 143 14.78 -3.93 -17.16
N ASN A 144 14.65 -3.97 -18.49
CA ASN A 144 13.37 -3.92 -19.19
C ASN A 144 12.46 -2.73 -18.79
N ILE A 145 13.05 -1.59 -18.42
CA ILE A 145 12.28 -0.42 -17.97
C ILE A 145 11.57 0.28 -19.14
N TRP A 146 10.29 0.58 -18.96
CA TRP A 146 9.49 1.40 -19.87
C TRP A 146 8.37 2.13 -19.12
N ALA A 147 7.75 3.12 -19.76
CA ALA A 147 6.68 3.91 -19.15
C ALA A 147 5.51 4.13 -20.11
N ILE A 148 4.28 4.09 -19.59
CA ILE A 148 3.08 4.51 -20.31
C ILE A 148 2.51 5.75 -19.61
N GLN A 149 2.66 6.90 -20.26
CA GLN A 149 2.15 8.18 -19.74
C GLN A 149 0.71 8.47 -20.15
N HIS A 150 0.28 7.96 -21.31
CA HIS A 150 -1.02 8.25 -21.92
C HIS A 150 -2.04 7.11 -21.72
N ALA A 151 -2.17 6.64 -20.48
CA ALA A 151 -3.17 5.65 -20.07
C ALA A 151 -4.05 6.18 -18.94
N PHE A 152 -5.11 5.43 -18.62
CA PHE A 152 -6.03 5.78 -17.52
C PHE A 152 -5.32 5.90 -16.17
N VAL A 153 -4.33 5.02 -15.91
CA VAL A 153 -3.39 5.14 -14.80
C VAL A 153 -1.97 5.14 -15.39
N PRO A 154 -1.30 6.30 -15.44
CA PRO A 154 0.08 6.37 -15.90
C PRO A 154 1.02 5.54 -15.01
N ILE A 155 1.90 4.75 -15.64
CA ILE A 155 2.70 3.73 -14.95
C ILE A 155 4.11 3.61 -15.52
N ILE A 156 5.10 3.35 -14.64
CA ILE A 156 6.44 2.90 -15.01
C ILE A 156 6.51 1.41 -14.68
N LYS A 157 6.92 0.59 -15.65
CA LYS A 157 7.16 -0.84 -15.46
C LYS A 157 8.64 -1.15 -15.62
N MET A 158 9.16 -2.05 -14.80
CA MET A 158 10.54 -2.51 -14.89
C MET A 158 10.73 -3.86 -14.20
N SER A 159 11.86 -4.51 -14.49
CA SER A 159 12.39 -5.59 -13.67
C SER A 159 13.50 -5.01 -12.78
N TYR A 160 13.37 -5.10 -11.46
CA TYR A 160 14.38 -4.67 -10.50
C TYR A 160 14.92 -5.89 -9.74
N ASP A 161 16.20 -6.19 -9.91
CA ASP A 161 16.87 -7.35 -9.30
C ASP A 161 16.10 -8.68 -9.52
N GLY A 162 15.51 -8.81 -10.71
CA GLY A 162 14.74 -9.99 -11.15
C GLY A 162 13.26 -10.00 -10.76
N ILE A 163 12.76 -8.99 -10.05
CA ILE A 163 11.34 -8.85 -9.69
C ILE A 163 10.66 -7.84 -10.60
N GLU A 164 9.49 -8.18 -11.15
CA GLU A 164 8.69 -7.22 -11.93
C GLU A 164 8.03 -6.20 -11.01
N ILE A 165 8.16 -4.91 -11.35
CA ILE A 165 7.71 -3.78 -10.55
C ILE A 165 6.81 -2.88 -11.39
N ASP A 166 5.66 -2.54 -10.81
CA ASP A 166 4.65 -1.64 -11.35
C ASP A 166 4.58 -0.38 -10.48
N LEU A 167 5.13 0.75 -10.95
CA LEU A 167 5.17 2.01 -10.21
C LEU A 167 4.15 3.02 -10.75
N VAL A 168 3.24 3.43 -9.88
CA VAL A 168 2.29 4.51 -10.15
C VAL A 168 2.60 5.72 -9.26
N PHE A 169 2.22 6.90 -9.73
CA PHE A 169 2.51 8.15 -9.01
C PHE A 169 1.24 8.88 -8.60
N ALA A 170 1.22 9.36 -7.37
CA ALA A 170 0.26 10.33 -6.86
C ALA A 170 0.97 11.57 -6.31
N ARG A 171 0.46 12.74 -6.65
CA ARG A 171 0.93 14.03 -6.10
C ARG A 171 -0.12 14.59 -5.15
N LEU A 172 0.36 14.93 -3.95
CA LEU A 172 -0.40 15.69 -2.95
C LEU A 172 -0.07 17.16 -3.08
N LEU A 173 -1.07 18.04 -3.04
CA LEU A 173 -0.94 19.50 -3.04
C LEU A 173 -0.48 20.05 -1.68
N ARG A 174 0.37 19.31 -0.96
CA ARG A 174 0.96 19.67 0.33
C ARG A 174 2.49 19.72 0.24
N GLU A 175 3.10 20.44 1.17
CA GLU A 175 4.57 20.49 1.32
C GLU A 175 5.16 19.17 1.83
N SER A 176 4.35 18.36 2.51
CA SER A 176 4.78 17.13 3.15
C SER A 176 3.64 16.11 3.15
N VAL A 177 3.98 14.84 2.92
CA VAL A 177 3.04 13.72 2.99
C VAL A 177 2.85 13.30 4.45
N PRO A 178 1.61 13.16 4.94
CA PRO A 178 1.36 12.82 6.35
C PRO A 178 1.68 11.37 6.68
N ASP A 179 2.13 11.14 7.91
CA ASP A 179 2.49 9.81 8.44
C ASP A 179 1.34 8.81 8.41
N ILE A 180 0.10 9.29 8.53
CA ILE A 180 -1.11 8.49 8.34
C ILE A 180 -1.85 9.03 7.12
N LEU A 181 -1.85 8.23 6.05
CA LEU A 181 -2.57 8.55 4.83
C LEU A 181 -3.84 7.69 4.80
N ASP A 182 -4.94 8.24 5.32
CA ASP A 182 -6.24 7.57 5.30
C ASP A 182 -6.91 7.76 3.93
N LEU A 183 -6.64 6.84 3.01
CA LEU A 183 -7.17 6.88 1.64
C LEU A 183 -8.69 6.68 1.55
N GLN A 184 -9.35 6.30 2.65
CA GLN A 184 -10.80 6.18 2.71
C GLN A 184 -11.47 7.52 3.04
N ASN A 185 -10.69 8.48 3.55
CA ASN A 185 -11.18 9.80 3.85
C ASN A 185 -11.24 10.67 2.59
N ASN A 186 -12.45 10.92 2.10
CA ASN A 186 -12.70 11.73 0.91
C ASN A 186 -12.18 13.19 0.98
N SER A 187 -11.73 13.67 2.14
CA SER A 187 -11.08 14.99 2.26
C SER A 187 -9.78 15.09 1.48
N TRP A 188 -9.02 13.99 1.32
CA TRP A 188 -7.79 13.97 0.53
C TRP A 188 -8.05 14.21 -0.95
N LEU A 189 -9.20 13.79 -1.48
CA LEU A 189 -9.53 13.90 -2.91
C LEU A 189 -9.51 15.34 -3.43
N LYS A 190 -9.68 16.33 -2.53
CA LYS A 190 -9.59 17.77 -2.87
C LYS A 190 -8.15 18.27 -2.98
N GLU A 191 -7.22 17.56 -2.40
CA GLU A 191 -5.80 17.93 -2.30
C GLU A 191 -4.91 17.04 -3.18
N ILE A 192 -5.51 16.19 -3.99
CA ILE A 192 -4.87 15.29 -4.93
C ILE A 192 -5.17 15.81 -6.33
N ASP A 193 -4.20 15.82 -7.25
CA ASP A 193 -4.48 16.18 -8.64
C ASP A 193 -5.43 15.16 -9.30
N LYS A 194 -6.23 15.63 -10.26
CA LYS A 194 -7.29 14.81 -10.90
C LYS A 194 -6.78 13.48 -11.47
N GLU A 195 -5.54 13.45 -11.96
CA GLU A 195 -4.92 12.26 -12.53
C GLU A 195 -4.48 11.27 -11.43
N SER A 196 -4.08 11.77 -10.25
CA SER A 196 -3.68 10.96 -9.09
C SER A 196 -4.86 10.31 -8.34
N ILE A 197 -6.09 10.83 -8.50
CA ILE A 197 -7.29 10.22 -7.90
C ILE A 197 -7.46 8.78 -8.38
N LEU A 198 -7.13 8.50 -9.64
CA LEU A 198 -7.27 7.16 -10.22
C LEU A 198 -6.22 6.20 -9.66
N SER A 199 -4.96 6.64 -9.55
CA SER A 199 -3.88 5.86 -8.91
C SER A 199 -4.22 5.49 -7.46
N LEU A 200 -4.90 6.38 -6.73
CA LEU A 200 -5.30 6.14 -5.36
C LEU A 200 -6.57 5.30 -5.24
N ASN A 201 -7.52 5.41 -6.18
CA ASN A 201 -8.68 4.53 -6.22
C ASN A 201 -8.30 3.07 -6.52
N TYR A 202 -7.27 2.86 -7.34
CA TYR A 202 -6.67 1.54 -7.57
C TYR A 202 -6.14 0.94 -6.25
N LEU A 203 -5.48 1.77 -5.43
CA LEU A 203 -5.05 1.41 -4.09
C LEU A 203 -6.22 1.14 -3.12
N SER A 204 -7.26 1.97 -3.13
CA SER A 204 -8.45 1.79 -2.29
C SER A 204 -9.21 0.49 -2.58
N SER A 205 -9.24 0.06 -3.85
CA SER A 205 -9.83 -1.23 -4.24
C SER A 205 -9.08 -2.41 -3.60
N THR A 206 -7.76 -2.29 -3.44
CA THR A 206 -6.92 -3.28 -2.74
C THR A 206 -7.14 -3.20 -1.22
N LEU A 207 -7.31 -2.00 -0.64
CA LEU A 207 -7.56 -1.82 0.79
C LEU A 207 -8.89 -2.43 1.27
N VAL A 208 -9.91 -2.52 0.41
CA VAL A 208 -11.16 -3.26 0.72
C VAL A 208 -10.88 -4.72 1.11
N ILE A 209 -9.82 -5.32 0.59
CA ILE A 209 -9.45 -6.71 0.91
C ILE A 209 -8.73 -6.80 2.27
N LYS A 210 -8.02 -5.75 2.70
CA LYS A 210 -7.36 -5.71 4.02
C LYS A 210 -8.37 -5.74 5.19
N PHE A 211 -9.59 -5.23 4.98
CA PHE A 211 -10.70 -5.38 5.93
C PHE A 211 -11.02 -6.85 6.25
N PHE A 212 -10.83 -7.77 5.29
CA PHE A 212 -11.04 -9.20 5.53
C PHE A 212 -9.85 -9.85 6.25
N LYS A 213 -8.60 -9.45 5.95
CA LYS A 213 -7.39 -10.10 6.50
C LYS A 213 -7.11 -9.76 7.98
N VAL A 214 -7.51 -8.57 8.46
CA VAL A 214 -7.28 -8.18 9.87
C VAL A 214 -8.17 -8.97 10.85
N TYR A 215 -9.26 -9.58 10.39
CA TYR A 215 -10.22 -10.26 11.27
C TYR A 215 -10.31 -11.78 11.08
N SER A 216 -9.49 -12.39 10.22
CA SER A 216 -9.38 -13.86 10.11
C SER A 216 -8.27 -14.47 11.00
N LEU A 217 -7.71 -13.69 11.94
CA LEU A 217 -6.72 -14.14 12.93
C LEU A 217 -7.32 -14.31 14.33
N TRP A 218 -8.64 -14.50 14.43
CA TRP A 218 -9.33 -14.95 15.63
C TRP A 218 -10.27 -16.10 15.29
#